data_AF-A0A6G6A4W6-F1
#
_entry.id   AF-A0A6G6A4W6-F1
#
_cell.length_a   1.000
_cell.length_b   1.000
_cell.length_c   1.000
_cell.angle_alpha   90.00
_cell.angle_beta   90.00
_cell.angle_gamma   90.00
#
_symmetry.space_group_name_H-M   'P 1'
#
loop_
_entity.id
_entity.type
_entity.pdbx_description
1 polymer ?
#
loop_
_entity_poly.entity_id
_entity_poly.type
_entity_poly.pdbx_seq_one_letter_code
_entity_poly.pdbx_strand_id
1 'polypeptide(L)'
;MSQKKLGENNPLFGKTHNEKTKELIRQKALGKKHSEETKLLMSSKKGSFVNIYEKCDKEEFKLIGYFTSARRAGKFLGISGSTVMKYIKSGEIFKNKYKFSDK
;
A
#
# COMPACT_ATOMS: atom_id res chain seq x y z
N MET A 1 -15.18 3.56 12.36
CA MET A 1 -15.05 3.19 13.78
C MET A 1 -16.41 2.77 14.30
N SER A 2 -16.50 1.75 15.16
CA SER A 2 -17.80 1.31 15.71
C SER A 2 -18.32 2.32 16.74
N GLN A 3 -19.63 2.54 16.78
CA GLN A 3 -20.30 3.45 17.73
C GLN A 3 -19.95 3.18 19.20
N LYS A 4 -19.72 1.90 19.57
CA LYS A 4 -19.35 1.48 20.93
C LYS A 4 -17.97 1.97 21.41
N LYS A 5 -17.15 2.52 20.51
CA LYS A 5 -15.81 3.02 20.84
C LYS A 5 -15.75 4.55 20.95
N LEU A 6 -16.88 5.23 20.82
CA LEU A 6 -16.97 6.70 20.75
C LEU A 6 -17.50 7.29 22.05
N GLY A 7 -16.88 8.37 22.51
CA GLY A 7 -17.34 9.14 23.67
C GLY A 7 -17.63 8.28 24.89
N GLU A 8 -18.70 8.62 25.59
CA GLU A 8 -19.18 7.94 26.81
C GLU A 8 -19.53 6.46 26.60
N ASN A 9 -19.83 6.05 25.35
CA ASN A 9 -20.11 4.64 25.05
C ASN A 9 -18.86 3.75 25.14
N ASN A 10 -17.66 4.34 25.12
CA ASN A 10 -16.43 3.59 25.30
C ASN A 10 -16.26 3.22 26.79
N PRO A 11 -16.11 1.93 27.16
CA PRO A 11 -15.92 1.51 28.56
C PRO A 11 -14.69 2.11 29.26
N LEU A 12 -13.76 2.64 28.46
CA LEU A 12 -12.54 3.31 28.91
C LEU A 12 -12.62 4.85 28.84
N PHE A 13 -13.79 5.43 28.53
CA PHE A 13 -13.97 6.88 28.54
C PHE A 13 -13.64 7.48 29.91
N GLY A 14 -12.84 8.55 29.91
CA GLY A 14 -12.34 9.21 31.14
C GLY A 14 -11.29 8.43 31.95
N LYS A 15 -10.92 7.20 31.56
CA LYS A 15 -9.93 6.37 32.28
C LYS A 15 -8.55 6.50 31.66
N THR A 16 -7.51 6.55 32.50
CA THR A 16 -6.11 6.57 32.05
C THR A 16 -5.30 5.46 32.71
N HIS A 17 -4.31 4.93 31.98
CA HIS A 17 -3.39 3.93 32.53
C HIS A 17 -2.29 4.62 33.36
N ASN A 18 -1.92 4.00 34.49
CA ASN A 18 -0.74 4.39 35.25
C ASN A 18 0.55 4.10 34.46
N GLU A 19 1.65 4.73 34.86
CA GLU A 19 2.93 4.65 34.14
C GLU A 19 3.49 3.22 34.09
N LYS A 20 3.40 2.48 35.20
CA LYS A 20 3.83 1.08 35.27
C LYS A 20 3.11 0.20 34.24
N THR A 21 1.79 0.38 34.09
CA THR A 21 0.98 -0.37 33.11
C THR A 21 1.33 0.02 31.69
N LYS A 22 1.56 1.32 31.41
CA LYS A 22 2.01 1.79 30.10
C LYS A 22 3.34 1.13 29.71
N GLU A 23 4.28 1.04 30.65
CA GLU A 23 5.58 0.43 30.40
C GLU A 23 5.47 -1.09 30.14
N LEU A 24 4.62 -1.81 30.89
CA LEU A 24 4.35 -3.24 30.61
C LEU A 24 3.75 -3.47 29.22
N ILE A 25 2.80 -2.63 28.80
CA ILE A 25 2.20 -2.70 27.46
C ILE A 25 3.27 -2.44 26.39
N ARG A 26 4.12 -1.44 26.62
CA ARG A 26 5.23 -1.09 25.72
C ARG A 26 6.20 -2.26 25.59
N GLN A 27 6.66 -2.84 26.70
CA GLN A 27 7.58 -3.98 26.71
C GLN A 27 7.00 -5.17 25.93
N LYS A 28 5.71 -5.46 26.09
CA LYS A 28 5.04 -6.53 25.33
C LYS A 28 4.91 -6.23 23.83
N ALA A 29 4.81 -4.96 23.45
CA ALA A 29 4.70 -4.54 22.05
C ALA A 29 6.06 -4.52 21.34
N LEU A 30 7.14 -4.28 22.08
CA LEU A 30 8.50 -4.25 21.52
C LEU A 30 8.85 -5.57 20.83
N GLY A 31 9.45 -5.47 19.65
CA GLY A 31 9.89 -6.64 18.87
C GLY A 31 8.78 -7.43 18.18
N LYS A 32 7.50 -7.10 18.39
CA LYS A 32 6.39 -7.81 17.73
C LYS A 32 6.43 -7.58 16.22
N LYS A 33 6.63 -8.64 15.44
CA LYS A 33 6.63 -8.64 13.98
C LYS A 33 5.51 -9.51 13.44
N HIS A 34 4.91 -9.10 12.32
CA HIS A 34 3.99 -9.95 11.57
C HIS A 34 4.75 -11.05 10.83
N SER A 35 4.13 -12.22 10.66
CA SER A 35 4.62 -13.26 9.75
C SER A 35 4.65 -12.76 8.31
N GLU A 36 5.52 -13.34 7.48
CA GLU A 36 5.62 -12.99 6.06
C GLU A 36 4.29 -13.20 5.34
N GLU A 37 3.59 -14.30 5.64
CA GLU A 37 2.25 -14.58 5.11
C GLU A 37 1.25 -13.46 5.44
N THR A 38 1.24 -12.99 6.69
CA THR A 38 0.35 -11.91 7.13
C THR A 38 0.69 -10.60 6.40
N LYS A 39 1.98 -10.29 6.22
CA LYS A 39 2.43 -9.10 5.47
C LYS A 39 1.99 -9.16 4.01
N LEU A 40 2.11 -10.33 3.38
CA LEU A 40 1.66 -10.55 2.01
C LEU A 40 0.15 -10.34 1.91
N LEU A 41 -0.64 -10.94 2.80
CA LEU A 41 -2.10 -10.77 2.80
C LEU A 41 -2.51 -9.30 2.98
N MET A 42 -1.85 -8.59 3.90
CA MET A 42 -2.06 -7.15 4.08
C MET A 42 -1.72 -6.36 2.81
N SER A 43 -0.61 -6.68 2.16
CA SER A 43 -0.22 -6.06 0.89
C SER A 43 -1.19 -6.38 -0.23
N SER A 44 -1.77 -7.58 -0.28
CA SER A 44 -2.74 -7.95 -1.31
C SER A 44 -4.09 -7.26 -1.11
N LYS A 45 -4.52 -7.03 0.13
CA LYS A 45 -5.81 -6.38 0.43
C LYS A 45 -5.76 -4.85 0.36
N LYS A 46 -4.64 -4.24 0.77
CA LYS A 46 -4.49 -2.78 0.86
C LYS A 46 -3.50 -2.22 -0.17
N GLY A 47 -2.87 -3.06 -0.97
CA GLY A 47 -1.89 -2.64 -1.96
C GLY A 47 -2.53 -1.86 -3.09
N SER A 48 -1.80 -0.87 -3.60
CA SER A 48 -2.15 -0.17 -4.84
C SER A 48 -1.63 -1.00 -6.01
N PHE A 49 -2.53 -1.76 -6.63
CA PHE A 49 -2.17 -2.57 -7.79
C PHE A 49 -1.87 -1.66 -8.98
N VAL A 50 -0.83 -2.01 -9.73
CA VAL A 50 -0.42 -1.28 -10.93
C VAL A 50 -0.28 -2.24 -12.10
N ASN A 51 -0.98 -1.92 -13.19
CA ASN A 51 -0.86 -2.58 -14.47
C ASN A 51 0.14 -1.83 -15.34
N ILE A 52 1.01 -2.57 -16.03
CA ILE A 52 1.99 -2.02 -16.98
C ILE A 52 1.64 -2.53 -18.38
N TYR A 53 1.49 -1.60 -19.31
CA TYR A 53 1.27 -1.89 -20.72
C TYR A 53 2.43 -1.38 -21.56
N GLU A 54 2.80 -2.13 -22.59
CA GLU A 54 3.82 -1.74 -23.59
C GLU A 54 3.15 -1.45 -24.92
N LYS A 55 3.59 -0.39 -25.60
CA LYS A 55 3.16 -0.04 -26.94
C LYS A 55 3.74 -1.03 -27.95
N CYS A 56 2.87 -1.66 -28.73
CA CYS A 56 3.21 -2.41 -29.94
C CYS A 56 3.09 -1.51 -31.19
N ASP A 57 3.76 -1.92 -32.27
CA ASP A 57 3.95 -1.10 -33.49
C ASP A 57 2.65 -0.59 -34.13
N LYS A 58 1.50 -1.22 -33.86
CA LYS A 58 0.17 -0.84 -34.41
C LYS A 58 -0.68 0.03 -33.48
N GLU A 59 -0.07 0.78 -32.56
CA GLU A 59 -0.75 1.61 -31.54
C GLU A 59 -1.53 0.82 -30.47
N GLU A 60 -1.41 -0.50 -30.46
CA GLU A 60 -2.01 -1.35 -29.44
C GLU A 60 -1.12 -1.42 -28.19
N PHE A 61 -1.74 -1.37 -27.02
CA PHE A 61 -1.06 -1.54 -25.74
C PHE A 61 -1.24 -2.97 -25.24
N LYS A 62 -0.13 -3.72 -25.17
CA LYS A 62 -0.13 -5.07 -24.63
C LYS A 62 0.16 -5.05 -23.14
N LEU A 63 -0.69 -5.70 -22.34
CA LEU A 63 -0.44 -5.88 -20.91
C LEU A 63 0.79 -6.78 -20.70
N ILE A 64 1.84 -6.22 -20.11
CA ILE A 64 3.04 -6.98 -19.73
C ILE A 64 2.77 -7.75 -18.43
N GLY A 65 2.09 -7.11 -17.48
CA GLY A 65 1.79 -7.69 -16.20
C GLY A 65 1.23 -6.70 -15.19
N TYR A 66 0.93 -7.21 -14.00
CA TYR A 66 0.42 -6.45 -12.87
C TYR A 66 1.34 -6.61 -11.65
N PHE A 67 1.40 -5.58 -10.83
CA PHE A 67 2.24 -5.53 -9.63
C PHE A 67 1.40 -5.12 -8.42
N THR A 68 1.73 -5.64 -7.23
CA THR A 68 1.02 -5.30 -5.98
C THR A 68 1.29 -3.87 -5.47
N SER A 69 2.23 -3.15 -6.09
CA SER A 69 2.57 -1.77 -5.74
C SER A 69 3.31 -1.06 -6.88
N ALA A 70 3.13 0.26 -6.98
CA ALA A 70 3.92 1.13 -7.85
C ALA A 70 5.43 1.02 -7.61
N ARG A 71 5.87 0.72 -6.37
CA ARG A 71 7.29 0.52 -6.05
C ARG A 71 7.84 -0.76 -6.69
N ARG A 72 7.07 -1.85 -6.71
CA ARG A 72 7.47 -3.10 -7.37
C ARG A 72 7.48 -2.93 -8.90
N ALA A 73 6.46 -2.26 -9.44
CA ALA A 73 6.41 -1.87 -10.86
C ALA A 73 7.63 -1.02 -11.26
N GLY A 74 7.97 -0.01 -10.44
CA GLY A 74 9.13 0.84 -10.68
C GLY A 74 10.44 0.06 -10.68
N LYS A 75 10.64 -0.84 -9.69
CA LYS A 75 11.82 -1.73 -9.66
C LYS A 75 11.96 -2.58 -10.92
N PHE A 76 10.86 -3.10 -11.45
CA PHE A 76 10.87 -3.90 -12.67
C PHE A 76 11.35 -3.09 -13.89
N LEU A 77 10.94 -1.82 -13.99
CA LEU A 77 11.34 -0.92 -15.08
C LEU A 77 12.61 -0.10 -14.79
N GLY A 78 13.26 -0.29 -13.64
CA GLY A 78 14.40 0.52 -13.20
C GLY A 78 14.09 1.99 -12.92
N ILE A 79 12.84 2.33 -12.58
CA ILE A 79 12.38 3.69 -12.27
C ILE A 79 11.86 3.81 -10.84
N SER A 80 11.73 5.04 -10.35
CA SER A 80 11.14 5.28 -9.04
C SER A 80 9.63 4.97 -9.06
N GLY A 81 9.11 4.45 -7.94
CA GLY A 81 7.67 4.22 -7.79
C GLY A 81 6.85 5.53 -7.82
N SER A 82 7.46 6.66 -7.48
CA SER A 82 6.82 7.98 -7.60
C SER A 82 6.62 8.38 -9.06
N THR A 83 7.57 8.07 -9.95
CA THR A 83 7.39 8.27 -11.39
C THR A 83 6.23 7.43 -11.90
N VAL A 84 6.14 6.15 -11.53
CA VAL A 84 4.98 5.30 -11.90
C VAL A 84 3.67 5.96 -11.48
N MET A 85 3.56 6.41 -10.22
CA MET A 85 2.34 7.09 -9.73
C MET A 85 2.06 8.41 -10.44
N LYS A 86 3.10 9.19 -10.80
CA LYS A 86 2.95 10.43 -11.56
C LYS A 86 2.26 10.16 -12.90
N TYR A 87 2.74 9.17 -13.64
CA TYR A 87 2.21 8.82 -14.96
C TYR A 87 0.85 8.11 -14.89
N ILE A 88 0.54 7.38 -13.82
CA ILE A 88 -0.83 6.90 -13.55
C ILE A 88 -1.78 8.11 -13.41
N LYS A 89 -1.40 9.11 -12.61
CA LYS A 89 -2.25 10.29 -12.37
C LYS A 89 -2.39 11.21 -13.58
N SER A 90 -1.33 11.39 -14.37
CA SER A 90 -1.38 12.22 -15.58
C SER A 90 -2.03 11.51 -16.76
N GLY A 91 -2.08 10.18 -16.76
CA GLY A 91 -2.56 9.37 -17.89
C GLY A 91 -1.62 9.39 -19.10
N GLU A 92 -0.45 10.04 -18.99
CA GLU A 92 0.54 10.17 -20.05
C GLU A 92 1.31 8.87 -20.27
N ILE A 93 1.87 8.73 -21.47
CA ILE A 93 2.72 7.58 -21.81
C ILE A 93 4.15 7.87 -21.39
N PHE A 94 4.71 7.00 -20.55
CA PHE A 94 6.11 7.07 -20.17
C PHE A 94 7.01 6.66 -21.32
N LYS A 95 7.94 7.54 -21.71
CA LYS A 95 8.92 7.34 -22.80
C LYS A 95 8.28 6.92 -24.13
N ASN A 96 7.04 7.33 -24.40
CA ASN A 96 6.25 6.90 -25.58
C ASN A 96 6.15 5.37 -25.75
N LYS A 97 6.40 4.62 -24.68
CA LYS A 97 6.54 3.16 -24.72
C LYS A 97 5.67 2.46 -23.68
N TYR A 98 5.60 3.00 -22.47
CA TYR A 98 4.90 2.35 -21.36
C TYR A 98 3.70 3.17 -20.89
N LYS A 99 2.57 2.51 -20.71
CA LYS A 99 1.38 3.08 -20.07
C LYS A 99 1.13 2.40 -18.74
N PHE A 100 0.80 3.18 -17.73
CA PHE A 100 0.47 2.68 -16.40
C PHE A 100 -1.00 2.89 -16.10
N SER A 101 -1.61 1.95 -15.39
CA SER A 101 -2.98 2.09 -14.86
C SER A 101 -3.02 1.54 -13.45
N ASP A 102 -3.83 2.14 -12.59
CA ASP A 102 -4.32 1.47 -11.40
C ASP A 102 -5.44 0.48 -11.78
N LYS A 103 -5.76 -0.42 -10.84
CA LYS A 103 -6.86 -1.37 -10.94
C LYS A 103 -8.05 -0.87 -10.14
#